data_AF-A0A962MYY5-F1
#
_entry.id   AF-A0A962MYY5-F1
#
_cell.length_a   1.000
_cell.length_b   1.000
_cell.length_c   1.000
_cell.angle_alpha   90.00
_cell.angle_beta   90.00
_cell.angle_gamma   90.00
#
_symmetry.space_group_name_H-M   'P 1'
#
loop_
_entity.id
_entity.type
_entity.pdbx_description
1 polymer ?
#
loop_
_entity_poly.entity_id
_entity_poly.type
_entity_poly.pdbx_seq_one_letter_code
_entity_poly.pdbx_strand_id
1 'polypeptide(L)'
;MKPVQLLPGVLSVLLLAGCASDAGGLAGSRSSPADDLPAVVASMTACTTAKSPECSSRYYPVCGVYQSSGRQQRKTYDNACTACSSANVLGFTPGEC
;
A
#
# COMPACT_ATOMS: atom_id res chain seq x y z
N MET A 1 -27.91 -28.64 18.78
CA MET A 1 -28.68 -28.62 17.52
C MET A 1 -30.09 -28.14 17.84
N LYS A 2 -30.66 -27.28 16.97
CA LYS A 2 -31.90 -26.45 17.04
C LYS A 2 -31.80 -25.08 17.75
N PRO A 3 -32.47 -24.02 17.25
CA PRO A 3 -32.88 -23.73 15.85
C PRO A 3 -32.38 -22.36 15.36
N VAL A 4 -32.11 -22.31 14.05
CA VAL A 4 -31.99 -21.08 13.26
C VAL A 4 -33.36 -20.39 13.26
N GLN A 5 -33.46 -19.20 13.85
CA GLN A 5 -34.63 -18.34 13.71
C GLN A 5 -34.45 -17.45 12.49
N LEU A 6 -35.22 -17.81 11.45
CA LEU A 6 -35.58 -16.96 10.32
C LEU A 6 -36.50 -15.85 10.85
N LEU A 7 -36.15 -14.58 10.64
CA LEU A 7 -37.10 -13.48 10.68
C LEU A 7 -37.08 -12.73 9.34
N PRO A 8 -38.26 -12.44 8.78
CA PRO A 8 -38.42 -11.91 7.43
C PRO A 8 -38.31 -10.39 7.42
N GLY A 9 -37.77 -9.85 6.33
CA GLY A 9 -38.13 -8.52 5.87
C GLY A 9 -37.39 -7.37 6.54
N VAL A 10 -36.25 -6.99 5.96
CA VAL A 10 -36.06 -5.60 5.56
C VAL A 10 -35.39 -5.60 4.20
N LEU A 11 -36.21 -5.58 3.17
CA LEU A 11 -35.84 -5.34 1.78
C LEU A 11 -35.41 -3.87 1.66
N SER A 12 -34.17 -3.54 2.05
CA SER A 12 -33.62 -2.19 1.85
C SER A 12 -33.16 -2.05 0.40
N VAL A 13 -34.12 -1.71 -0.46
CA VAL A 13 -33.87 -1.12 -1.77
C VAL A 13 -33.42 0.32 -1.55
N LEU A 14 -32.14 0.61 -1.78
CA LEU A 14 -31.59 1.98 -1.77
C LEU A 14 -30.83 2.24 -3.08
N LEU A 15 -31.62 2.67 -4.06
CA LEU A 15 -31.40 3.75 -5.02
C LEU A 15 -30.00 3.91 -5.65
N LEU A 16 -29.88 3.40 -6.88
CA LEU A 16 -28.85 3.77 -7.85
C LEU A 16 -29.02 5.25 -8.27
N ALA A 17 -28.17 6.14 -7.76
CA ALA A 17 -27.95 7.44 -8.35
C ALA A 17 -26.84 7.31 -9.42
N GLY A 18 -27.25 7.28 -10.68
CA GLY A 18 -26.35 7.37 -11.83
C GLY A 18 -26.00 8.82 -12.11
N CYS A 19 -24.71 9.12 -12.26
CA CYS A 19 -24.24 10.30 -12.96
C CYS A 19 -23.75 9.88 -14.34
N ALA A 20 -24.51 10.22 -15.38
CA ALA A 20 -24.02 10.27 -16.75
C ALA A 20 -23.29 11.61 -16.92
N SER A 21 -22.07 11.57 -17.44
CA SER A 21 -21.37 12.78 -17.90
C SER A 21 -20.84 12.51 -19.30
N ASP A 22 -21.06 13.51 -20.15
CA ASP A 22 -21.22 13.44 -21.59
C ASP A 22 -19.99 12.97 -22.38
N ALA A 23 -20.29 12.37 -23.53
CA ALA A 23 -19.38 12.20 -24.64
C ALA A 23 -19.21 13.54 -25.38
N GLY A 24 -17.97 13.96 -25.62
CA GLY A 24 -17.67 14.98 -26.62
C GLY A 24 -16.33 15.69 -26.43
N GLY A 25 -15.32 15.33 -27.22
CA GLY A 25 -14.10 16.13 -27.32
C GLY A 25 -12.87 15.39 -27.87
N LEU A 26 -12.87 15.08 -29.17
CA LEU A 26 -11.64 14.79 -29.91
C LEU A 26 -10.81 16.09 -30.02
N ALA A 27 -9.72 16.18 -29.28
CA ALA A 27 -8.60 17.05 -29.62
C ALA A 27 -7.31 16.35 -29.24
N GLY A 28 -6.62 15.83 -30.26
CA GLY A 28 -5.29 15.28 -30.08
C GLY A 28 -4.32 16.38 -29.68
N SER A 29 -3.58 16.13 -28.61
CA SER A 29 -2.25 16.71 -28.41
C SER A 29 -1.26 15.57 -28.56
N ARG A 30 -0.71 15.47 -29.77
CA ARG A 30 0.49 14.70 -30.06
C ARG A 30 1.65 15.45 -29.42
N SER A 31 1.83 15.27 -28.11
CA SER A 31 3.03 15.72 -27.41
C SER A 31 4.14 14.70 -27.66
N SER A 32 5.17 15.19 -28.36
CA SER A 32 6.45 14.55 -28.60
C SER A 32 7.07 13.95 -27.33
N PRO A 33 7.99 12.97 -27.47
CA PRO A 33 8.69 12.37 -26.35
C PRO A 33 9.77 13.34 -25.86
N ALA A 34 9.39 14.21 -24.94
CA ALA A 34 10.32 14.88 -24.05
C ALA A 34 9.90 14.53 -22.62
N ASP A 35 10.72 13.71 -21.97
CA ASP A 35 10.72 13.47 -20.53
C ASP A 35 9.50 12.72 -19.96
N ASP A 36 9.46 11.42 -20.27
CA ASP A 36 8.87 10.37 -19.42
C ASP A 36 9.55 10.40 -18.04
N LEU A 37 9.13 11.29 -17.15
CA LEU A 37 9.42 11.11 -15.72
C LEU A 37 8.67 9.85 -15.29
N PRO A 38 9.37 8.81 -14.82
CA PRO A 38 8.78 7.51 -14.61
C PRO A 38 7.64 7.63 -13.60
N ALA A 39 6.49 7.06 -13.97
CA ALA A 39 5.35 6.87 -13.11
C ALA A 39 5.80 6.45 -11.70
N VAL A 40 5.61 7.35 -10.72
CA VAL A 40 5.49 7.05 -9.29
C VAL A 40 6.27 5.80 -8.89
N VAL A 41 7.60 5.83 -9.04
CA VAL A 41 8.44 4.74 -8.59
C VAL A 41 8.06 4.51 -7.13
N ALA A 42 7.53 3.34 -6.82
CA ALA A 42 7.21 2.94 -5.47
C ALA A 42 8.49 3.14 -4.64
N SER A 43 8.55 4.26 -3.93
CA SER A 43 9.77 4.86 -3.40
C SER A 43 10.13 4.20 -2.07
N MET A 44 10.24 2.88 -2.12
CA MET A 44 10.74 2.08 -1.02
C MET A 44 12.26 2.10 -1.06
N THR A 45 12.87 2.48 0.06
CA THR A 45 14.30 2.32 0.28
C THR A 45 14.57 0.84 0.55
N ALA A 46 15.34 0.19 -0.33
CA ALA A 46 15.72 -1.20 -0.16
C ALA A 46 16.67 -1.37 1.03
N CYS A 47 16.51 -2.47 1.77
CA CYS A 47 17.50 -2.87 2.75
C CYS A 47 18.72 -3.45 2.03
N THR A 48 19.91 -2.88 2.26
CA THR A 48 21.16 -3.44 1.74
C THR A 48 21.61 -4.62 2.60
N THR A 49 22.45 -5.49 2.05
CA THR A 49 22.84 -6.77 2.67
C THR A 49 23.65 -6.61 3.97
N ALA A 50 24.13 -5.40 4.28
CA ALA A 50 24.85 -5.11 5.51
C ALA A 50 23.89 -4.93 6.68
N LYS A 51 23.55 -6.04 7.33
CA LYS A 51 22.70 -6.09 8.52
C LYS A 51 23.50 -5.64 9.76
N SER A 52 23.25 -4.44 10.27
CA SER A 52 23.82 -4.01 11.56
C SER A 52 23.18 -4.80 12.72
N PRO A 53 23.97 -5.40 13.64
CA PRO A 53 23.42 -6.09 14.80
C PRO A 53 22.88 -5.12 15.87
N GLU A 54 23.34 -3.86 15.85
CA GLU A 54 22.97 -2.86 16.84
C GLU A 54 22.23 -1.70 16.17
N CYS A 55 21.04 -1.39 16.69
CA CYS A 55 20.22 -0.26 16.26
C CYS A 55 19.97 0.68 17.44
N SER A 56 19.97 1.99 17.17
CA SER A 56 19.56 3.00 18.15
C SER A 56 18.09 2.82 18.55
N SER A 57 17.76 3.17 19.80
CA SER A 57 16.39 3.22 20.34
C SER A 57 15.60 4.47 19.92
N ARG A 58 16.15 5.28 19.03
CA ARG A 58 15.52 6.51 18.54
C ARG A 58 14.31 6.18 17.66
N TYR A 59 13.16 6.75 18.02
CA TYR A 59 11.90 6.56 17.31
C TYR A 59 11.79 7.51 16.11
N TYR A 60 11.94 6.95 14.91
CA TYR A 60 11.71 7.59 13.61
C TYR A 60 11.05 6.57 12.69
N PRO A 61 9.72 6.38 12.84
CA PRO A 61 9.07 5.18 12.35
C PRO A 61 9.12 5.05 10.83
N VAL A 62 9.16 3.80 10.38
CA VAL A 62 9.13 3.43 8.96
C VAL A 62 8.15 2.28 8.72
N CYS A 63 7.59 2.24 7.52
CA CYS A 63 6.70 1.18 7.07
C CYS A 63 7.52 0.18 6.27
N GLY A 64 7.94 -0.90 6.93
CA GLY A 64 8.75 -1.96 6.36
C GLY A 64 7.91 -2.96 5.57
N VAL A 65 8.41 -3.38 4.42
CA VAL A 65 7.80 -4.39 3.55
C VAL A 65 8.59 -5.69 3.67
N TYR A 66 7.92 -6.79 3.99
CA TYR A 66 8.54 -8.10 4.14
C TYR A 66 7.73 -9.18 3.44
N GLN A 67 8.38 -10.31 3.11
CA GLN A 67 7.67 -11.47 2.56
C GLN A 67 7.22 -12.40 3.69
N SER A 68 5.96 -12.81 3.65
CA SER A 68 5.38 -13.82 4.53
C SER A 68 4.45 -14.72 3.74
N SER A 69 4.70 -16.04 3.76
CA SER A 69 3.89 -17.04 3.04
C SER A 69 3.69 -16.71 1.55
N GLY A 70 4.74 -16.23 0.88
CA GLY A 70 4.71 -15.86 -0.53
C GLY A 70 3.96 -14.57 -0.87
N ARG A 71 3.53 -13.80 0.14
CA ARG A 71 2.87 -12.50 -0.04
C ARG A 71 3.69 -11.38 0.60
N GLN A 72 3.59 -10.18 0.04
CA GLN A 72 4.15 -8.99 0.66
C GLN A 72 3.22 -8.52 1.79
N GLN A 73 3.83 -8.26 2.95
CA GLN A 73 3.19 -7.73 4.13
C GLN A 73 3.89 -6.44 4.54
N ARG A 74 3.20 -5.63 5.35
CA ARG A 74 3.70 -4.35 5.85
C ARG A 74 3.62 -4.30 7.36
N LYS A 75 4.62 -3.71 8.00
CA LYS A 75 4.68 -3.51 9.45
C LYS A 75 5.41 -2.21 9.78
N THR A 76 4.93 -1.51 10.81
CA THR A 76 5.62 -0.36 11.40
C THR A 76 6.81 -0.82 12.24
N TYR A 77 7.97 -0.21 11.99
CA TYR A 77 9.20 -0.40 12.76
C TYR A 77 9.63 0.93 13.37
N ASP A 78 10.28 0.87 14.54
CA ASP A 78 10.72 2.07 15.28
C ASP A 78 11.65 2.96 14.47
N ASN A 79 12.46 2.39 13.58
CA ASN A 79 13.29 3.11 12.63
C ASN A 79 13.78 2.22 11.46
N ALA A 80 14.45 2.84 10.48
CA ALA A 80 15.03 2.16 9.33
C ALA A 80 16.01 1.04 9.70
N CYS A 81 16.79 1.21 10.77
CA CYS A 81 17.73 0.18 11.22
C CYS A 81 16.98 -1.05 11.73
N THR A 82 15.97 -0.88 12.59
CA THR A 82 15.19 -2.01 13.14
C THR A 82 14.36 -2.72 12.06
N ALA A 83 13.91 -1.99 11.04
CA ALA A 83 13.33 -2.58 9.84
C ALA A 83 14.34 -3.47 9.10
N CYS A 84 15.50 -2.93 8.71
CA CYS A 84 16.48 -3.69 7.94
C CYS A 84 17.28 -4.72 8.75
N SER A 85 17.25 -4.65 10.08
CA SER A 85 17.79 -5.70 10.96
C SER A 85 16.77 -6.83 11.22
N SER A 86 15.54 -6.70 10.76
CA SER A 86 14.56 -7.78 10.82
C SER A 86 14.74 -8.75 9.65
N ALA A 87 14.56 -10.05 9.93
CA ALA A 87 14.64 -11.06 8.87
C ALA A 87 13.52 -10.86 7.85
N ASN A 88 13.84 -11.01 6.56
CA ASN A 88 12.91 -10.99 5.42
C ASN A 88 12.28 -9.62 5.08
N VAL A 89 12.76 -8.52 5.69
CA VAL A 89 12.39 -7.17 5.25
C VAL A 89 13.15 -6.84 3.96
N LEU A 90 12.40 -6.49 2.91
CA LEU A 90 12.92 -6.13 1.59
C LEU A 90 13.35 -4.65 1.54
N GLY A 91 12.64 -3.80 2.29
CA GLY A 91 12.85 -2.37 2.32
C GLY A 91 11.78 -1.68 3.15
N PHE A 92 11.81 -0.35 3.16
CA PHE A 92 10.88 0.46 3.94
C PHE A 92 10.53 1.79 3.25
N THR A 93 9.46 2.42 3.70
CA THR A 93 9.08 3.80 3.34
C THR A 93 9.03 4.65 4.61
N PRO A 94 9.27 5.97 4.55
CA PRO A 94 9.16 6.84 5.72
C PRO A 94 7.74 6.86 6.31
N GLY A 95 7.62 6.91 7.64
CA GLY A 95 6.33 6.96 8.34
C GLY A 95 5.78 5.58 8.73
N GLU A 96 4.74 5.55 9.54
CA GLU A 96 4.08 4.30 9.97
C GLU A 96 3.26 3.66 8.83
N CYS A 97 3.00 2.35 8.93
CA CYS A 97 1.87 1.69 8.27
C CYS A 97 0.65 1.80 9.20
#